data_AF-A0A6A4VES7-F1
#
_entry.id   AF-A0A6A4VES7-F1
#
_cell.length_a   1.000
_cell.length_b   1.000
_cell.length_c   1.000
_cell.angle_alpha   90.00
_cell.angle_beta   90.00
_cell.angle_gamma   90.00
#
_symmetry.space_group_name_H-M   'P 1'
#
loop_
_entity.id
_entity.type
_entity.pdbx_description
1 polymer ?
#
loop_
_entity_poly.entity_id
_entity_poly.type
_entity_poly.pdbx_seq_one_letter_code
_entity_poly.pdbx_strand_id
1 'polypeptide(L)'
;MQDWRNAIFNPPPSASFTYKMGNSTVRLQSRLVVALGIIGGIVVLYLMLQRSSGGMTVAQTVWGKSTQTRCNSSYPLSKPLPGRGGVGSRYRIAVITDLDQASRREASWISLLRHGWLEWHHRHDGRPPAAELTWDEEDVTVKSSLANGGRAMELSELVSFGGHLLSVDDRTGVVYQLTNGKAVPWLILADGDGQVAKGFKGEWMTVKDNHLYVGGLGKEWTTGQ
;
A
#
# COMPACT_ATOMS: atom_id res chain seq x y z
N MET A 1 60.83 -36.39 -6.84
CA MET A 1 59.85 -35.85 -5.86
C MET A 1 58.99 -36.99 -5.31
N GLN A 2 59.61 -37.98 -4.66
CA GLN A 2 58.97 -39.27 -4.30
C GLN A 2 59.21 -39.71 -2.84
N ASP A 3 59.81 -38.88 -1.98
CA ASP A 3 60.33 -39.34 -0.69
C ASP A 3 59.30 -39.42 0.45
N TRP A 4 58.23 -38.62 0.42
CA TRP A 4 57.31 -38.55 1.57
C TRP A 4 56.37 -39.76 1.69
N ARG A 5 56.15 -40.52 0.62
CA ARG A 5 55.27 -41.71 0.63
C ARG A 5 55.93 -42.95 1.21
N ASN A 6 57.25 -43.08 1.08
CA ASN A 6 58.00 -44.22 1.63
C ASN A 6 58.14 -44.17 3.16
N ALA A 7 58.06 -42.98 3.76
CA ALA A 7 58.14 -42.80 5.22
C ALA A 7 56.89 -43.28 5.99
N ILE A 8 55.75 -43.46 5.30
CA ILE A 8 54.49 -43.89 5.93
C ILE A 8 54.44 -45.41 6.11
N PHE A 9 55.07 -46.16 5.21
CA PHE A 9 54.96 -47.63 5.22
C PHE A 9 56.16 -48.33 5.88
N ASN A 10 57.33 -47.69 5.97
CA ASN A 10 58.51 -48.22 6.66
C ASN A 10 59.12 -47.17 7.60
N PRO A 11 58.61 -47.02 8.83
CA PRO A 11 59.18 -46.08 9.79
C PRO A 11 60.56 -46.59 10.29
N PRO A 12 61.57 -45.72 10.43
CA PRO A 12 62.82 -46.11 11.06
C PRO A 12 62.59 -46.48 12.54
N PRO A 13 63.32 -47.45 13.11
CA PRO A 13 63.03 -48.04 14.42
C PRO A 13 63.14 -47.06 15.61
N SER A 14 63.56 -45.81 15.37
CA SER A 14 63.63 -44.73 16.37
C SER A 14 62.60 -43.60 16.18
N ALA A 15 61.75 -43.64 15.15
CA ALA A 15 60.75 -42.59 14.89
C ALA A 15 59.35 -43.00 15.34
N SER A 16 59.10 -42.95 16.65
CA SER A 16 57.75 -42.97 17.20
C SER A 16 57.06 -41.63 16.92
N PHE A 17 56.15 -41.60 15.94
CA PHE A 17 55.28 -40.46 15.65
C PHE A 17 54.30 -40.28 16.81
N THR A 18 54.74 -39.58 17.85
CA THR A 18 53.96 -39.31 19.05
C THR A 18 53.05 -38.12 18.73
N TYR A 19 51.80 -38.39 18.38
CA TYR A 19 50.78 -37.35 18.36
C TYR A 19 50.58 -36.88 19.81
N LYS A 20 50.99 -35.65 20.14
CA LYS A 20 50.54 -35.01 21.38
C LYS A 20 49.12 -34.53 21.11
N MET A 21 48.13 -35.38 21.39
CA MET A 21 46.79 -34.87 21.69
C MET A 21 46.95 -33.95 22.90
N GLY A 22 46.91 -32.64 22.65
CA GLY A 22 46.85 -31.65 23.72
C GLY A 22 45.66 -32.00 24.59
N ASN A 23 45.94 -32.43 25.82
CA ASN A 23 44.94 -32.69 26.85
C ASN A 23 44.27 -31.36 27.20
N SER A 24 43.29 -30.97 26.38
CA SER A 24 42.44 -29.81 26.61
C SER A 24 41.45 -30.24 27.67
N THR A 25 41.90 -30.37 28.92
CA THR A 25 40.97 -30.38 30.05
C THR A 25 40.35 -28.99 30.06
N VAL A 26 39.18 -28.85 29.45
CA VAL A 26 38.35 -27.66 29.59
C VAL A 26 37.96 -27.61 31.05
N ARG A 27 38.78 -26.93 31.84
CA ARG A 27 38.52 -26.70 33.26
C ARG A 27 37.39 -25.69 33.30
N LEU A 28 36.17 -26.21 33.38
CA LEU A 28 34.96 -25.43 33.52
C LEU A 28 35.04 -24.71 34.87
N GLN A 29 35.64 -23.53 34.87
CA GLN A 29 35.75 -22.71 36.06
C GLN A 29 34.34 -22.22 36.38
N SER A 30 33.73 -22.76 37.44
CA SER A 30 32.36 -22.45 37.86
C SER A 30 32.11 -20.94 37.96
N ARG A 31 33.13 -20.18 38.39
CA ARG A 31 33.10 -18.71 38.44
C ARG A 31 32.93 -18.06 37.06
N LEU A 32 33.61 -18.57 36.03
CA LEU A 32 33.51 -18.06 34.67
C LEU A 32 32.17 -18.42 34.03
N VAL A 33 31.65 -19.63 34.29
CA VAL A 33 30.32 -20.05 33.83
C VAL A 33 29.22 -19.19 34.45
N VAL A 34 29.32 -18.91 35.76
CA VAL A 34 28.37 -18.03 36.45
C VAL A 34 28.47 -16.61 35.90
N ALA A 35 29.67 -16.07 35.68
CA ALA A 35 29.85 -14.74 35.10
C ALA A 35 29.24 -14.62 33.70
N LEU A 36 29.47 -15.60 32.82
CA LEU A 36 28.88 -15.65 31.49
C LEU A 36 27.35 -15.80 31.53
N GLY A 37 26.83 -16.58 32.48
CA GLY A 37 25.39 -16.71 32.72
C GLY A 37 24.74 -15.39 33.16
N ILE A 38 25.40 -14.63 34.04
CA ILE A 38 24.91 -13.30 34.47
C ILE A 38 24.94 -12.31 33.31
N ILE A 39 26.03 -12.25 32.54
CA ILE A 39 26.16 -11.37 31.37
C ILE A 39 25.10 -11.72 30.32
N GLY A 40 24.92 -13.01 30.02
CA GLY A 40 23.87 -13.48 29.12
C GLY A 40 22.47 -13.11 29.61
N GLY A 41 22.21 -13.26 30.92
CA GLY A 41 20.94 -12.86 31.54
C GLY A 41 20.68 -11.37 31.44
N ILE A 42 21.70 -10.52 31.65
CA ILE A 42 21.59 -9.06 31.50
C ILE A 42 21.33 -8.69 30.04
N VAL A 43 21.98 -9.33 29.08
CA VAL A 43 21.75 -9.09 27.64
C VAL A 43 20.32 -9.50 27.25
N VAL A 44 19.85 -10.66 27.71
CA VAL A 44 18.47 -11.11 27.46
C VAL A 44 17.46 -10.17 28.11
N LEU A 45 17.71 -9.73 29.35
CA LEU A 45 16.87 -8.76 30.03
C LEU A 45 16.85 -7.41 29.30
N TYR A 46 18.00 -6.93 28.84
CA TYR A 46 18.10 -5.71 28.03
C TYR A 46 17.33 -5.83 26.72
N LEU A 47 17.41 -6.97 26.02
CA LEU A 47 16.63 -7.24 24.80
C LEU A 47 15.12 -7.34 25.10
N MET A 48 14.73 -7.92 26.24
CA MET A 48 13.33 -7.97 26.70
C MET A 48 12.80 -6.57 27.04
N LEU A 49 13.64 -5.71 27.64
CA LEU A 49 13.30 -4.32 27.93
C LEU A 49 13.21 -3.48 26.64
N GLN A 50 14.07 -3.72 25.64
CA GLN A 50 13.94 -3.10 24.32
C GLN A 50 12.68 -3.55 23.56
N ARG A 51 12.18 -4.77 23.82
CA ARG A 51 10.93 -5.28 23.24
C ARG A 51 9.68 -4.58 23.80
N SER A 52 9.79 -3.81 24.89
CA SER A 52 8.66 -3.08 25.49
C SER A 52 8.31 -1.75 24.81
N SER A 53 9.10 -1.29 23.84
CA SER A 53 8.81 -0.05 23.07
C SER A 53 8.32 -0.31 21.64
N GLY A 54 8.13 -1.58 21.27
CA GLY A 54 7.67 -2.01 19.95
C GLY A 54 6.39 -2.82 20.03
N GLY A 55 5.44 -2.39 20.85
CA GLY A 55 4.06 -2.86 20.75
C GLY A 55 3.51 -2.43 19.40
N MET A 56 3.66 -3.27 18.38
CA MET A 56 2.85 -3.18 17.18
C MET A 56 1.41 -3.38 17.64
N THR A 57 0.70 -2.28 17.84
CA THR A 57 -0.75 -2.30 18.05
C THR A 57 -1.33 -2.87 16.78
N VAL A 58 -1.52 -4.19 16.73
CA VAL A 58 -2.51 -4.78 15.85
C VAL A 58 -3.80 -4.16 16.34
N ALA A 59 -4.23 -3.10 15.68
CA ALA A 59 -5.60 -2.62 15.79
C ALA A 59 -6.46 -3.77 15.26
N GLN A 60 -6.79 -4.72 16.14
CA GLN A 60 -8.00 -5.49 15.98
C GLN A 60 -9.11 -4.44 15.99
N THR A 61 -9.53 -4.04 14.80
CA THR A 61 -10.78 -3.31 14.61
C THR A 61 -11.90 -4.27 14.98
N VAL A 62 -12.07 -4.47 16.29
CA VAL A 62 -13.32 -4.91 16.87
C VAL A 62 -14.32 -3.82 16.51
N TRP A 63 -15.38 -4.20 15.80
CA TRP A 63 -16.56 -3.38 15.56
C TRP A 63 -17.19 -2.95 16.89
N GLY A 64 -16.60 -1.95 17.54
CA GLY A 64 -16.95 -1.54 18.89
C GLY A 64 -16.46 -0.11 19.14
N LYS A 65 -17.34 0.85 18.86
CA LYS A 65 -17.23 2.27 19.22
C LYS A 65 -15.88 2.90 18.85
N SER A 66 -15.72 3.17 17.55
CA SER A 66 -14.83 4.23 17.09
C SER A 66 -15.20 5.51 17.85
N THR A 67 -14.33 5.96 18.74
CA THR A 67 -14.23 7.39 19.05
C THR A 67 -14.13 8.08 17.70
N GLN A 68 -15.22 8.70 17.23
CA GLN A 68 -15.27 9.40 15.96
C GLN A 68 -14.16 10.45 15.94
N THR A 69 -12.99 10.08 15.44
CA THR A 69 -12.04 11.02 14.87
C THR A 69 -12.84 11.72 13.79
N ARG A 70 -13.13 13.00 14.01
CA ARG A 70 -14.04 13.78 13.18
C ARG A 70 -13.55 13.74 11.74
N CYS A 71 -14.19 12.92 10.90
CA CYS A 71 -13.87 12.85 9.47
C CYS A 71 -14.12 14.24 8.86
N ASN A 72 -13.20 14.70 8.01
CA ASN A 72 -13.38 15.97 7.33
C ASN A 72 -14.56 15.83 6.35
N SER A 73 -15.69 16.43 6.72
CA SER A 73 -16.94 16.41 5.96
C SER A 73 -17.02 17.51 4.88
N SER A 74 -15.90 18.17 4.56
CA SER A 74 -15.87 19.20 3.52
C SER A 74 -16.15 18.56 2.16
N TYR A 75 -17.28 18.96 1.56
CA TYR A 75 -17.67 18.57 0.21
C TYR A 75 -18.41 19.72 -0.48
N PRO A 76 -18.11 20.03 -1.75
CA PRO A 76 -16.98 19.52 -2.55
C PRO A 76 -15.60 19.92 -1.97
N LEU A 77 -14.52 19.34 -2.49
CA LEU A 77 -13.15 19.67 -2.03
C LEU A 77 -12.78 21.15 -2.27
N SER A 78 -13.26 21.72 -3.37
CA SER A 78 -13.17 23.15 -3.65
C SER A 78 -14.51 23.83 -3.39
N LYS A 79 -14.48 25.01 -2.78
CA LYS A 79 -15.70 25.81 -2.56
C LYS A 79 -16.35 26.18 -3.91
N PRO A 80 -17.68 26.04 -4.04
CA PRO A 80 -18.41 26.53 -5.22
C PRO A 80 -18.19 28.03 -5.43
N LEU A 81 -18.14 28.44 -6.69
CA LEU A 81 -18.04 29.84 -7.10
C LEU A 81 -19.37 30.34 -7.68
N PRO A 82 -19.63 31.65 -7.72
CA PRO A 82 -20.74 32.20 -8.49
C PRO A 82 -20.62 31.85 -9.98
N GLY A 83 -21.75 31.63 -10.65
CA GLY A 83 -21.80 31.46 -12.11
C GLY A 83 -21.28 32.70 -12.86
N ARG A 84 -20.85 32.52 -14.11
CA ARG A 84 -20.45 33.62 -14.98
C ARG A 84 -21.63 34.57 -15.17
N GLY A 85 -21.39 35.88 -15.04
CA GLY A 85 -22.46 36.87 -15.06
C GLY A 85 -23.29 36.95 -13.77
N GLY A 86 -22.88 36.28 -12.70
CA GLY A 86 -23.52 36.37 -11.38
C GLY A 86 -24.80 35.54 -11.22
N VAL A 87 -25.13 34.67 -12.18
CA VAL A 87 -26.33 33.84 -12.16
C VAL A 87 -25.95 32.38 -12.02
N GLY A 88 -26.46 31.72 -10.97
CA GLY A 88 -26.22 30.29 -10.73
C GLY A 88 -24.95 30.00 -9.95
N SER A 89 -24.44 28.77 -10.07
CA SER A 89 -23.27 28.28 -9.32
C SER A 89 -22.33 27.50 -10.22
N ARG A 90 -21.03 27.61 -9.93
CA ARG A 90 -19.96 26.99 -10.69
C ARG A 90 -19.16 26.06 -9.78
N TYR A 91 -18.99 24.82 -10.22
CA TYR A 91 -18.36 23.74 -9.47
C TYR A 91 -17.12 23.25 -10.22
N ARG A 92 -16.00 23.07 -9.50
CA ARG A 92 -14.84 22.36 -10.05
C ARG A 92 -15.20 20.88 -10.11
N ILE A 93 -14.94 20.25 -11.24
CA ILE A 93 -15.15 18.83 -11.46
C ILE A 93 -13.88 18.19 -12.01
N ALA A 94 -13.82 16.86 -11.94
CA ALA A 94 -12.80 16.10 -12.63
C ALA A 94 -13.36 14.74 -13.08
N VAL A 95 -12.75 14.19 -14.11
CA VAL A 95 -12.99 12.83 -14.60
C VAL A 95 -11.65 12.12 -14.73
N ILE A 96 -11.63 10.83 -14.42
CA ILE A 96 -10.44 9.98 -14.46
C ILE A 96 -10.63 8.90 -15.52
N THR A 97 -9.57 8.53 -16.23
CA THR A 97 -9.64 7.48 -17.25
C THR A 97 -9.33 6.10 -16.67
N ASP A 98 -10.08 5.11 -17.11
CA ASP A 98 -9.58 3.75 -17.25
C ASP A 98 -9.06 3.57 -18.69
N LEU A 99 -7.78 3.22 -18.84
CA LEU A 99 -7.15 2.99 -20.14
C LEU A 99 -6.98 1.50 -20.44
N ASP A 100 -7.54 0.62 -19.60
CA ASP A 100 -7.31 -0.82 -19.64
C ASP A 100 -5.79 -1.13 -19.73
N GLN A 101 -5.41 -2.05 -20.61
CA GLN A 101 -4.02 -2.42 -20.88
C GLN A 101 -3.19 -1.28 -21.50
N ALA A 102 -3.84 -0.27 -22.08
CA ALA A 102 -3.17 0.89 -22.65
C ALA A 102 -2.66 1.88 -21.59
N SER A 103 -2.90 1.61 -20.30
CA SER A 103 -2.28 2.33 -19.16
C SER A 103 -0.76 2.14 -19.07
N ARG A 104 -0.20 1.06 -19.62
CA ARG A 104 1.23 0.72 -19.46
C ARG A 104 2.18 1.70 -20.15
N ARG A 105 3.21 2.14 -19.44
CA ARG A 105 4.32 3.01 -19.90
C ARG A 105 5.64 2.46 -19.35
N GLU A 106 6.37 1.73 -20.19
CA GLU A 106 7.65 1.09 -19.85
C GLU A 106 7.55 0.26 -18.54
N ALA A 107 8.13 0.77 -17.44
CA ALA A 107 8.14 0.18 -16.10
C ALA A 107 7.08 0.76 -15.15
N SER A 108 6.05 1.41 -15.70
CA SER A 108 5.00 2.10 -14.94
C SER A 108 3.66 2.03 -15.65
N TRP A 109 2.60 2.48 -14.97
CA TRP A 109 1.25 2.58 -15.49
C TRP A 109 0.72 3.99 -15.22
N ILE A 110 -0.15 4.46 -16.10
CA ILE A 110 -0.73 5.80 -16.03
C ILE A 110 -2.24 5.78 -16.18
N SER A 111 -2.86 6.82 -15.64
CA SER A 111 -4.22 7.26 -15.93
C SER A 111 -4.21 8.78 -16.15
N LEU A 112 -5.22 9.33 -16.81
CA LEU A 112 -5.36 10.75 -17.11
C LEU A 112 -6.52 11.32 -16.29
N LEU A 113 -6.24 12.38 -15.54
CA LEU A 113 -7.22 13.14 -14.78
C LEU A 113 -7.48 14.46 -15.50
N ARG A 114 -8.69 14.63 -16.06
CA ARG A 114 -9.10 15.88 -16.69
C ARG A 114 -9.96 16.68 -15.73
N HIS A 115 -9.54 17.90 -15.45
CA HIS A 115 -10.33 18.83 -14.68
C HIS A 115 -11.21 19.69 -15.58
N GLY A 116 -12.30 20.21 -15.00
CA GLY A 116 -13.16 21.15 -15.67
C GLY A 116 -14.06 21.88 -14.69
N TRP A 117 -15.08 22.50 -15.26
CA TRP A 117 -16.08 23.27 -14.55
C TRP A 117 -17.47 22.86 -15.01
N LEU A 118 -18.33 22.59 -14.05
CA LEU A 118 -19.78 22.48 -14.24
C LEU A 118 -20.41 23.81 -13.80
N GLU A 119 -21.07 24.48 -14.72
CA GLU A 119 -21.87 25.66 -14.43
C GLU A 119 -23.35 25.28 -14.42
N TRP A 120 -24.03 25.61 -13.33
CA TRP A 120 -25.44 25.32 -13.14
C TRP A 120 -26.24 26.62 -13.02
N HIS A 121 -27.08 26.88 -14.02
CA HIS A 121 -27.86 28.10 -14.11
C HIS A 121 -29.24 27.90 -13.47
N HIS A 122 -29.40 28.40 -12.25
CA HIS A 122 -30.72 28.56 -11.64
C HIS A 122 -31.42 29.75 -12.29
N ARG A 123 -32.46 29.47 -13.08
CA ARG A 123 -33.25 30.52 -13.74
C ARG A 123 -34.60 30.68 -13.03
N HIS A 124 -34.90 31.90 -12.62
CA HIS A 124 -36.18 32.28 -12.01
C HIS A 124 -37.18 32.86 -13.03
N ASP A 125 -36.80 32.89 -14.32
CA ASP A 125 -37.58 33.47 -15.43
C ASP A 125 -38.55 32.48 -16.10
N GLY A 126 -38.79 31.31 -15.48
CA GLY A 126 -39.66 30.25 -16.00
C GLY A 126 -39.02 29.34 -17.06
N ARG A 127 -37.74 29.57 -17.42
CA ARG A 127 -37.00 28.65 -18.30
C ARG A 127 -36.51 27.43 -17.50
N PRO A 128 -36.34 26.26 -18.17
CA PRO A 128 -35.76 25.11 -17.51
C PRO A 128 -34.32 25.42 -17.05
N PRO A 129 -33.86 24.77 -15.96
CA PRO A 129 -32.48 24.88 -15.55
C PRO A 129 -31.55 24.37 -16.66
N ALA A 130 -30.36 24.95 -16.74
CA ALA A 130 -29.36 24.58 -17.73
C ALA A 130 -28.03 24.29 -17.06
N ALA A 131 -27.30 23.32 -17.61
CA ALA A 131 -25.95 22.97 -17.21
C ALA A 131 -24.99 23.20 -18.39
N GLU A 132 -23.84 23.80 -18.11
CA GLU A 132 -22.75 23.96 -19.08
C GLU A 132 -21.48 23.34 -18.53
N LEU A 133 -20.70 22.72 -19.41
CA LEU A 133 -19.46 22.03 -19.08
C LEU A 133 -18.31 22.68 -19.83
N THR A 134 -17.23 23.00 -19.12
CA THR A 134 -15.98 23.48 -19.73
C THR A 134 -14.82 22.68 -19.18
N TRP A 135 -13.98 22.14 -20.06
CA TRP A 135 -12.79 21.40 -19.66
C TRP A 135 -11.56 22.28 -19.67
N ASP A 136 -10.63 21.98 -18.77
CA ASP A 136 -9.27 22.52 -18.85
C ASP A 136 -8.55 21.92 -20.07
N GLU A 137 -7.54 22.62 -20.60
CA GLU A 137 -6.86 22.23 -21.84
C GLU A 137 -5.99 20.98 -21.68
N GLU A 138 -5.36 20.82 -20.51
CA GLU A 138 -4.37 19.77 -20.25
C GLU A 138 -4.89 18.69 -19.29
N ASP A 139 -4.45 17.46 -19.57
CA ASP A 139 -4.63 16.33 -18.65
C ASP A 139 -3.53 16.28 -17.61
N VAL A 140 -3.91 15.99 -16.37
CA VAL A 140 -2.95 15.61 -15.34
C VAL A 140 -2.68 14.13 -15.48
N THR A 141 -1.46 13.77 -15.89
CA THR A 141 -1.03 12.36 -15.88
C THR A 141 -0.79 11.91 -14.45
N VAL A 142 -1.54 10.88 -14.04
CA VAL A 142 -1.38 10.21 -12.76
C VAL A 142 -0.61 8.91 -12.99
N LYS A 143 0.46 8.68 -12.23
CA LYS A 143 1.40 7.57 -12.47
C LYS A 143 1.62 6.72 -11.23
N SER A 144 1.74 5.40 -11.41
CA SER A 144 2.19 4.44 -10.40
C SER A 144 3.10 3.37 -11.01
N SER A 145 3.98 2.79 -10.20
CA SER A 145 4.79 1.61 -10.56
C SER A 145 4.29 0.32 -9.90
N LEU A 146 3.27 0.41 -9.04
CA LEU A 146 2.66 -0.74 -8.39
C LEU A 146 1.67 -1.39 -9.35
N ALA A 147 1.87 -2.68 -9.65
CA ALA A 147 1.02 -3.43 -10.57
C ALA A 147 0.79 -4.87 -10.12
N ASN A 148 -0.31 -5.45 -10.60
CA ASN A 148 -0.67 -6.84 -10.36
C ASN A 148 -0.88 -7.55 -11.70
N GLY A 149 -0.14 -8.64 -11.95
CA GLY A 149 -0.18 -9.35 -13.22
C GLY A 149 0.16 -8.48 -14.44
N GLY A 150 1.01 -7.47 -14.27
CA GLY A 150 1.41 -6.55 -15.34
C GLY A 150 0.37 -5.49 -15.72
N ARG A 151 -0.68 -5.32 -14.92
CA ARG A 151 -1.74 -4.31 -15.11
C ARG A 151 -1.89 -3.44 -13.87
N ALA A 152 -2.21 -2.16 -14.06
CA ALA A 152 -2.41 -1.18 -13.01
C ALA A 152 -2.93 0.14 -13.57
N MET A 153 -3.36 1.03 -12.67
CA MET A 153 -3.91 2.35 -13.00
C MET A 153 -5.13 2.28 -13.91
N GLU A 154 -5.90 1.20 -13.79
CA GLU A 154 -7.21 1.03 -14.41
C GLU A 154 -8.23 1.56 -13.40
N LEU A 155 -8.34 2.89 -13.39
CA LEU A 155 -9.01 3.65 -12.35
C LEU A 155 -10.51 3.77 -12.63
N SER A 156 -11.32 3.05 -11.87
CA SER A 156 -12.74 2.82 -12.21
C SER A 156 -13.74 3.77 -11.55
N GLU A 157 -13.33 4.59 -10.59
CA GLU A 157 -14.19 5.61 -9.95
C GLU A 157 -13.38 6.77 -9.36
N LEU A 158 -14.00 7.93 -9.18
CA LEU A 158 -13.42 9.12 -8.56
C LEU A 158 -14.35 9.70 -7.47
N VAL A 159 -13.92 9.67 -6.21
CA VAL A 159 -14.74 10.17 -5.09
C VAL A 159 -13.98 11.13 -4.18
N SER A 160 -14.69 12.05 -3.55
CA SER A 160 -14.14 12.90 -2.48
C SER A 160 -14.49 12.31 -1.12
N PHE A 161 -13.49 11.99 -0.29
CA PHE A 161 -13.71 11.45 1.05
C PHE A 161 -12.62 11.92 2.02
N GLY A 162 -13.01 12.35 3.22
CA GLY A 162 -12.05 12.76 4.25
C GLY A 162 -11.14 13.95 3.87
N GLY A 163 -11.56 14.80 2.93
CA GLY A 163 -10.74 15.89 2.38
C GLY A 163 -9.74 15.46 1.31
N HIS A 164 -9.87 14.24 0.79
CA HIS A 164 -9.02 13.68 -0.25
C HIS A 164 -9.82 13.36 -1.51
N LEU A 165 -9.16 13.45 -2.67
CA LEU A 165 -9.66 12.91 -3.94
C LEU A 165 -9.12 11.49 -4.08
N LEU A 166 -10.00 10.52 -4.18
CA LEU A 166 -9.67 9.10 -4.17
C LEU A 166 -10.11 8.41 -5.46
N SER A 167 -9.35 7.41 -5.87
CA SER A 167 -9.69 6.51 -6.97
C SER A 167 -9.26 5.08 -6.65
N VAL A 168 -9.92 4.07 -7.23
CA VAL A 168 -9.60 2.65 -7.02
C VAL A 168 -9.11 2.05 -8.33
N ASP A 169 -8.02 1.28 -8.26
CA ASP A 169 -7.48 0.49 -9.37
C ASP A 169 -8.06 -0.93 -9.33
N ASP A 170 -8.84 -1.29 -10.35
CA ASP A 170 -9.58 -2.56 -10.41
C ASP A 170 -8.68 -3.82 -10.58
N ARG A 171 -7.38 -3.60 -10.83
CA ARG A 171 -6.38 -4.65 -11.02
C ARG A 171 -5.67 -5.00 -9.74
N THR A 172 -5.21 -3.97 -9.04
CA THR A 172 -4.44 -4.13 -7.81
C THR A 172 -5.33 -4.13 -6.56
N GLY A 173 -6.56 -3.61 -6.66
CA GLY A 173 -7.44 -3.38 -5.52
C GLY A 173 -6.99 -2.21 -4.64
N VAL A 174 -6.04 -1.40 -5.11
CA VAL A 174 -5.50 -0.27 -4.35
C VAL A 174 -6.40 0.94 -4.50
N VAL A 175 -6.80 1.51 -3.37
CA VAL A 175 -7.40 2.85 -3.31
C VAL A 175 -6.26 3.85 -3.18
N TYR A 176 -6.18 4.75 -4.15
CA TYR A 176 -5.17 5.80 -4.25
C TYR A 176 -5.75 7.14 -3.83
N GLN A 177 -4.96 7.91 -3.07
CA GLN A 177 -5.14 9.35 -2.96
C GLN A 177 -4.46 10.03 -4.15
N LEU A 178 -5.24 10.82 -4.90
CA LEU A 178 -4.76 11.59 -6.04
C LEU A 178 -4.35 12.98 -5.57
N THR A 179 -3.07 13.32 -5.69
CA THR A 179 -2.54 14.63 -5.30
C THR A 179 -1.36 15.03 -6.18
N ASN A 180 -1.43 16.23 -6.76
CA ASN A 180 -0.33 16.82 -7.55
C ASN A 180 0.22 15.88 -8.64
N GLY A 181 -0.65 15.21 -9.40
CA GLY A 181 -0.26 14.24 -10.44
C GLY A 181 0.32 12.93 -9.92
N LYS A 182 0.26 12.68 -8.61
CA LYS A 182 0.71 11.43 -7.98
C LYS A 182 -0.49 10.62 -7.52
N ALA A 183 -0.42 9.31 -7.71
CA ALA A 183 -1.28 8.33 -7.08
C ALA A 183 -0.54 7.75 -5.86
N VAL A 184 -0.94 8.16 -4.67
CA VAL A 184 -0.35 7.68 -3.41
C VAL A 184 -1.21 6.52 -2.88
N PRO A 185 -0.68 5.28 -2.76
CA PRO A 185 -1.45 4.17 -2.20
C PRO A 185 -1.96 4.51 -0.79
N TRP A 186 -3.25 4.32 -0.54
CA TRP A 186 -3.86 4.58 0.76
C TRP A 186 -4.33 3.28 1.43
N LEU A 187 -5.12 2.48 0.72
CA LEU A 187 -5.63 1.19 1.19
C LEU A 187 -5.44 0.16 0.07
N ILE A 188 -5.32 -1.12 0.44
CA ILE A 188 -5.38 -2.24 -0.51
C ILE A 188 -6.53 -3.17 -0.11
N LEU A 189 -7.36 -3.51 -1.08
CA LEU A 189 -8.55 -4.33 -0.90
C LEU A 189 -8.29 -5.70 -1.54
N ALA A 190 -8.33 -6.74 -0.72
CA ALA A 190 -8.34 -8.13 -1.18
C ALA A 190 -9.72 -8.50 -1.74
N ASP A 191 -9.76 -9.39 -2.74
CA ASP A 191 -11.00 -9.80 -3.40
C ASP A 191 -11.93 -10.59 -2.44
N GLY A 192 -13.23 -10.66 -2.77
CA GLY A 192 -14.22 -11.43 -2.02
C GLY A 192 -14.40 -11.00 -0.56
N ASP A 193 -14.24 -11.95 0.37
CA ASP A 193 -14.37 -11.75 1.82
C ASP A 193 -13.10 -11.19 2.49
N GLY A 194 -12.08 -10.84 1.67
CA GLY A 194 -10.80 -10.33 2.13
C GLY A 194 -9.75 -11.41 2.41
N GLN A 195 -10.05 -12.69 2.20
CA GLN A 195 -9.09 -13.80 2.32
C GLN A 195 -8.57 -14.30 0.95
N VAL A 196 -8.93 -13.62 -0.14
CA VAL A 196 -8.44 -13.95 -1.48
C VAL A 196 -7.16 -13.18 -1.78
N ALA A 197 -6.11 -13.87 -2.23
CA ALA A 197 -4.79 -13.27 -2.47
C ALA A 197 -4.77 -12.26 -3.65
N LYS A 198 -5.80 -12.25 -4.48
CA LYS A 198 -5.96 -11.34 -5.62
C LYS A 198 -6.52 -9.99 -5.14
N GLY A 199 -6.14 -8.90 -5.80
CA GLY A 199 -6.76 -7.59 -5.61
C GLY A 199 -8.23 -7.58 -5.99
N PHE A 200 -9.04 -6.86 -5.20
CA PHE A 200 -10.45 -6.63 -5.47
C PHE A 200 -10.65 -5.81 -6.75
N LYS A 201 -11.61 -6.25 -7.58
CA LYS A 201 -12.03 -5.50 -8.76
C LYS A 201 -13.05 -4.42 -8.36
N GLY A 202 -12.55 -3.27 -7.90
CA GLY A 202 -13.38 -2.12 -7.53
C GLY A 202 -13.91 -1.39 -8.77
N GLU A 203 -15.22 -1.25 -8.87
CA GLU A 203 -15.93 -0.66 -10.01
C GLU A 203 -16.68 0.62 -9.64
N TRP A 204 -16.98 0.80 -8.35
CA TRP A 204 -17.66 1.99 -7.84
C TRP A 204 -17.24 2.29 -6.41
N MET A 205 -17.43 3.55 -6.02
CA MET A 205 -17.19 4.06 -4.69
C MET A 205 -18.29 5.03 -4.27
N THR A 206 -18.69 4.99 -3.01
CA THR A 206 -19.64 5.95 -2.44
C THR A 206 -19.33 6.24 -0.99
N VAL A 207 -19.87 7.34 -0.47
CA VAL A 207 -19.68 7.76 0.91
C VAL A 207 -21.03 7.75 1.62
N LYS A 208 -21.10 7.04 2.74
CA LYS A 208 -22.29 7.02 3.61
C LYS A 208 -21.86 6.96 5.07
N ASP A 209 -22.48 7.77 5.92
CA ASP A 209 -22.24 7.81 7.36
C ASP A 209 -20.74 7.88 7.74
N ASN A 210 -19.97 8.74 7.04
CA ASN A 210 -18.51 8.87 7.17
C ASN A 210 -17.69 7.59 6.89
N HIS A 211 -18.24 6.65 6.12
CA HIS A 211 -17.53 5.50 5.60
C HIS A 211 -17.41 5.58 4.09
N LEU A 212 -16.24 5.21 3.56
CA LEU A 212 -16.04 4.93 2.16
C LEU A 212 -16.46 3.50 1.88
N TYR A 213 -17.40 3.33 0.97
CA TYR A 213 -17.81 2.03 0.45
C TYR A 213 -17.17 1.87 -0.93
N VAL A 214 -16.56 0.73 -1.17
CA VAL A 214 -16.00 0.34 -2.46
C VAL A 214 -16.65 -0.98 -2.84
N GLY A 215 -17.22 -1.04 -4.04
CA GLY A 215 -17.85 -2.27 -4.52
C GLY A 215 -17.44 -2.61 -5.94
N GLY A 216 -17.74 -3.84 -6.33
CA GLY A 216 -17.37 -4.40 -7.62
C GLY A 216 -18.58 -4.52 -8.53
N LEU A 217 -18.50 -5.47 -9.47
CA LEU A 217 -19.51 -5.70 -10.52
C LEU A 217 -20.94 -5.98 -10.02
N GLY A 218 -21.12 -6.41 -8.76
CA GLY A 218 -22.45 -6.69 -8.20
C GLY A 218 -23.14 -7.93 -8.77
N LYS A 219 -22.38 -8.85 -9.35
CA LYS A 219 -22.86 -10.13 -9.88
C LYS A 219 -21.82 -11.24 -9.67
N GLU A 220 -22.23 -12.49 -9.83
CA GLU A 220 -21.32 -13.63 -9.82
C GLU A 220 -20.26 -13.51 -10.93
N TRP A 221 -19.06 -14.00 -10.62
CA TRP A 221 -18.02 -14.19 -11.61
C TRP A 221 -18.36 -15.42 -12.48
N THR A 222 -18.31 -15.24 -13.79
CA THR A 222 -18.61 -16.28 -14.77
C THR A 222 -17.50 -16.37 -15.80
N THR A 223 -17.31 -17.53 -16.41
CA THR A 223 -16.42 -17.68 -17.57
C THR A 223 -17.00 -16.95 -18.79
N GLY A 224 -16.14 -16.44 -19.67
CA GLY A 224 -16.58 -15.99 -20.99
C GLY A 224 -17.14 -17.16 -21.79
N GLN A 225 -18.20 -16.91 -22.56
CA GLN A 225 -18.70 -17.86 -23.56
C GLN A 225 -17.87 -17.77 -24.84
#